data_AF-A0A1D1VGG4-F1
#
_entry.id   AF-A0A1D1VGG4-F1
#
_cell.length_a   1.000
_cell.length_b   1.000
_cell.length_c   1.000
_cell.angle_alpha   90.00
_cell.angle_beta   90.00
_cell.angle_gamma   90.00
#
_symmetry.space_group_name_H-M   'P 1'
#
loop_
_entity.id
_entity.type
_entity.pdbx_description
1 polymer ?
#
loop_
_entity_poly.entity_id
_entity_poly.type
_entity_poly.pdbx_seq_one_letter_code
_entity_poly.pdbx_strand_id
1 'polypeptide(L)'
;MKLKSMATPTKIYLMDPPELATLLETSVNKVLLLDSRSCFEHNNGKIRRSLHIVSSSMIKRRLQTDKVKILELLHLSADSVKDIRHVVVYDQSSSDLSSLCPDSFTTLVLSKLANHFPSSVHLLKGGFAKFLTLYPEECVQSSEAKPAPCPSVEPGELIRACGPTQIFPHVYLGSEKDALSLDTIKARKISHVLNVSMTCPKADFIQEANFMRIAVNDTCTDKLLCHFIKAFKFLGTCTALTVCT
;
A
#
# COMPACT_ATOMS: atom_id res chain seq x y z
N MET A 1 16.48 -31.29 32.95
CA MET A 1 16.17 -31.41 31.50
C MET A 1 14.94 -30.56 31.22
N LYS A 2 15.06 -29.45 30.48
CA LYS A 2 13.90 -28.64 30.08
C LYS A 2 13.18 -29.37 28.94
N LEU A 3 11.94 -29.79 29.17
CA LEU A 3 11.06 -30.34 28.15
C LEU A 3 10.85 -29.24 27.09
N LYS A 4 11.46 -29.40 25.90
CA LYS A 4 11.10 -28.58 24.74
C LYS A 4 9.68 -28.97 24.36
N SER A 5 8.72 -28.09 24.64
CA SER A 5 7.36 -28.16 24.09
C SER A 5 7.46 -28.36 22.58
N MET A 6 7.05 -29.53 22.08
CA MET A 6 6.96 -29.77 20.64
C MET A 6 5.83 -28.89 20.11
N ALA A 7 6.18 -27.78 19.46
CA ALA A 7 5.22 -26.93 18.79
C ALA A 7 4.51 -27.75 17.71
N THR A 8 3.18 -27.88 17.82
CA THR A 8 2.35 -28.44 16.77
C THR A 8 2.53 -27.60 15.50
N PRO A 9 2.66 -28.21 14.31
CA PRO A 9 2.81 -27.47 13.07
C PRO A 9 1.59 -26.58 12.86
N THR A 10 1.84 -25.27 12.77
CA THR A 10 0.78 -24.28 12.74
C THR A 10 0.09 -24.29 11.39
N LYS A 11 -1.14 -24.80 11.34
CA LYS A 11 -1.90 -25.06 10.12
C LYS A 11 -2.64 -23.80 9.66
N ILE A 12 -2.51 -23.50 8.38
CA ILE A 12 -3.28 -22.47 7.68
C ILE A 12 -4.41 -23.16 6.92
N TYR A 13 -5.59 -22.56 6.90
CA TYR A 13 -6.78 -23.07 6.22
C TYR A 13 -7.15 -22.20 5.03
N LEU A 14 -8.03 -22.71 4.18
CA LEU A 14 -8.63 -21.92 3.11
C LEU A 14 -10.05 -21.56 3.52
N MET A 15 -10.49 -20.36 3.16
CA MET A 15 -11.86 -19.89 3.38
C MET A 15 -12.49 -19.49 2.04
N ASP A 16 -13.71 -19.94 1.78
CA ASP A 16 -14.44 -19.56 0.57
C ASP A 16 -15.11 -18.18 0.73
N PRO A 17 -15.25 -17.38 -0.34
CA PRO A 17 -15.89 -16.06 -0.27
C PRO A 17 -17.27 -16.04 0.42
N PRO A 18 -18.19 -17.00 0.18
CA PRO A 18 -19.48 -17.01 0.87
C PRO A 18 -19.39 -17.23 2.39
N GLU A 19 -18.39 -17.99 2.83
CA GLU A 19 -18.12 -18.19 4.25
C GLU A 19 -17.65 -16.88 4.90
N LEU A 20 -16.73 -16.16 4.25
CA LEU A 20 -16.30 -14.85 4.72
C LEU A 20 -17.46 -13.85 4.76
N ALA A 21 -18.29 -13.79 3.72
CA ALA A 21 -19.46 -12.89 3.68
C ALA A 21 -20.41 -13.15 4.87
N THR A 22 -20.74 -14.42 5.12
CA THR A 22 -21.56 -14.82 6.28
C THR A 22 -20.93 -14.39 7.62
N LEU A 23 -19.60 -14.52 7.75
CA LEU A 23 -18.88 -14.09 8.95
C LEU A 23 -18.89 -12.56 9.13
N LEU A 24 -18.78 -11.80 8.05
CA LEU A 24 -18.85 -10.34 8.07
C LEU A 24 -20.25 -9.83 8.44
N GLU A 25 -21.30 -10.58 8.13
CA GLU A 25 -22.68 -10.24 8.52
C GLU A 25 -22.98 -10.62 9.98
N THR A 26 -22.61 -11.85 10.38
CA THR A 26 -23.08 -12.44 11.65
C THR A 26 -22.14 -12.19 12.83
N SER A 27 -20.84 -12.05 12.57
CA SER A 27 -19.79 -12.18 13.59
C SER A 27 -18.61 -11.23 13.36
N VAL A 28 -18.84 -10.06 12.76
CA VAL A 28 -17.79 -9.11 12.35
C VAL A 28 -16.76 -8.80 13.45
N ASN A 29 -17.20 -8.67 14.71
CA ASN A 29 -16.32 -8.34 15.84
C ASN A 29 -15.36 -9.48 16.23
N LYS A 30 -15.57 -10.68 15.70
CA LYS A 30 -14.72 -11.87 15.92
C LYS A 30 -13.79 -12.15 14.75
N VAL A 31 -13.85 -11.33 13.69
CA VAL A 31 -13.07 -11.51 12.46
C VAL A 31 -11.98 -10.44 12.38
N LEU A 32 -10.72 -10.90 12.30
CA LEU A 32 -9.60 -10.05 11.91
C LEU A 32 -9.34 -10.25 10.41
N LEU A 33 -9.79 -9.30 9.60
CA LEU A 33 -9.62 -9.33 8.15
C LEU A 33 -8.40 -8.50 7.73
N LEU A 34 -7.48 -9.11 7.00
CA LEU A 34 -6.18 -8.54 6.64
C LEU A 34 -5.98 -8.49 5.13
N ASP A 35 -5.68 -7.30 4.62
CA ASP A 35 -5.27 -7.08 3.24
C ASP A 35 -3.74 -7.14 3.16
N SER A 36 -3.18 -8.14 2.48
CA SER A 36 -1.74 -8.31 2.32
C SER A 36 -1.20 -7.80 0.97
N ARG A 37 -2.04 -7.12 0.18
CA ARG A 37 -1.67 -6.62 -1.15
C ARG A 37 -0.80 -5.38 -1.09
N SER A 38 -0.33 -4.94 -2.25
CA SER A 38 0.40 -3.67 -2.36
C SER A 38 -0.49 -2.48 -1.95
N CYS A 39 0.15 -1.38 -1.55
CA CYS A 39 -0.57 -0.14 -1.23
C CYS A 39 -1.40 0.36 -2.42
N PHE A 40 -0.89 0.20 -3.64
CA PHE A 40 -1.61 0.53 -4.87
C PHE A 40 -2.91 -0.27 -5.01
N GLU A 41 -2.86 -1.59 -4.86
CA GLU A 41 -4.05 -2.45 -4.94
C GLU A 41 -5.05 -2.15 -3.82
N HIS A 42 -4.56 -1.90 -2.61
CA HIS A 42 -5.39 -1.53 -1.45
C HIS A 42 -6.15 -0.21 -1.68
N ASN A 43 -5.45 0.79 -2.23
CA ASN A 43 -6.03 2.11 -2.48
C ASN A 43 -7.04 2.11 -3.64
N ASN A 44 -6.89 1.21 -4.61
CA ASN A 44 -7.84 1.06 -5.71
C ASN A 44 -9.12 0.30 -5.32
N GLY A 45 -9.09 -0.39 -4.19
CA GLY A 45 -10.28 -0.95 -3.58
C GLY A 45 -9.94 -2.08 -2.63
N LYS A 46 -10.82 -2.36 -1.67
CA LYS A 46 -10.58 -3.30 -0.57
C LYS A 46 -11.89 -3.85 -0.01
N ILE A 47 -11.81 -4.95 0.73
CA ILE A 47 -12.97 -5.44 1.48
C ILE A 47 -13.23 -4.48 2.65
N ARG A 48 -14.50 -4.15 2.92
CA ARG A 48 -14.89 -3.28 4.04
C ARG A 48 -14.30 -3.82 5.33
N ARG A 49 -13.84 -2.91 6.19
CA ARG A 49 -13.29 -3.21 7.52
C ARG A 49 -11.99 -4.06 7.51
N SER A 50 -11.40 -4.32 6.34
CA SER A 50 -10.07 -4.95 6.27
C SER A 50 -8.98 -4.00 6.80
N LEU A 51 -8.03 -4.54 7.57
CA LEU A 51 -6.83 -3.84 7.97
C LEU A 51 -5.69 -4.13 6.98
N HIS A 52 -5.08 -3.08 6.42
CA HIS A 52 -3.96 -3.22 5.49
C HIS A 52 -2.65 -3.47 6.24
N ILE A 53 -1.92 -4.49 5.81
CA ILE A 53 -0.54 -4.67 6.23
C ILE A 53 0.36 -4.21 5.09
N VAL A 54 1.10 -3.12 5.33
CA VAL A 54 1.97 -2.53 4.31
C VAL A 54 3.05 -3.52 3.88
N SER A 55 2.85 -4.10 2.69
CA SER A 55 3.80 -5.00 2.04
C SER A 55 5.01 -4.23 1.50
N SER A 56 5.98 -3.94 2.38
CA SER A 56 7.27 -3.34 2.02
C SER A 56 8.44 -4.28 2.34
N SER A 57 9.55 -4.12 1.62
CA SER A 57 10.80 -4.86 1.87
C SER A 57 11.33 -4.67 3.30
N MET A 58 11.17 -3.47 3.87
CA MET A 58 11.55 -3.18 5.25
C MET A 58 10.71 -3.94 6.27
N ILE A 59 9.38 -3.92 6.13
CA ILE A 59 8.47 -4.63 7.02
C ILE A 59 8.67 -6.14 6.88
N LYS A 60 8.75 -6.65 5.65
CA LYS A 60 9.07 -8.05 5.35
C LYS A 60 10.36 -8.49 6.05
N ARG A 61 11.45 -7.74 5.89
CA ARG A 61 12.75 -8.04 6.53
C ARG A 61 12.67 -8.01 8.05
N ARG A 62 11.96 -7.02 8.64
CA ARG A 62 11.83 -6.91 10.10
C ARG A 62 10.98 -8.04 10.70
N LEU A 63 9.92 -8.47 10.01
CA LEU A 63 9.13 -9.64 10.38
C LEU A 63 9.93 -10.95 10.22
N GLN A 64 10.69 -11.10 9.14
CA GLN A 64 11.55 -12.27 8.90
C GLN A 64 12.64 -12.40 9.97
N THR A 65 13.25 -11.29 10.38
CA THR A 65 14.29 -11.24 11.41
C THR A 65 13.76 -11.12 12.84
N ASP A 66 12.44 -11.21 13.03
CA ASP A 66 11.74 -11.06 14.33
C ASP A 66 12.09 -9.77 15.10
N LYS A 67 12.54 -8.73 14.39
CA LYS A 67 12.79 -7.39 14.93
C LYS A 67 11.51 -6.59 15.19
N VAL A 68 10.38 -7.04 14.64
CA VAL A 68 9.03 -6.56 14.91
C VAL A 68 8.13 -7.79 14.94
N LYS A 69 7.24 -7.87 15.93
CA LYS A 69 6.25 -8.96 16.01
C LYS A 69 5.01 -8.61 15.20
N ILE A 70 4.34 -9.63 14.64
CA ILE A 70 3.14 -9.39 13.81
C ILE A 70 2.00 -8.73 14.60
N LEU A 71 1.79 -9.11 15.87
CA LEU A 71 0.76 -8.49 16.71
C LEU A 71 1.06 -7.02 17.03
N GLU A 72 2.35 -6.68 17.20
CA GLU A 72 2.80 -5.30 17.42
C GLU A 72 2.58 -4.45 16.17
N LEU A 73 2.91 -5.00 14.98
CA LEU A 73 2.67 -4.33 13.70
C LEU A 73 1.17 -4.05 13.48
N LEU A 74 0.30 -4.96 13.91
CA LEU A 74 -1.15 -4.83 13.84
C LEU A 74 -1.75 -3.99 14.98
N HIS A 75 -0.91 -3.52 15.92
CA HIS A 75 -1.34 -2.83 17.15
C HIS A 75 -2.40 -3.60 17.95
N LEU A 76 -2.35 -4.93 17.94
CA LEU A 76 -3.29 -5.78 18.66
C LEU A 76 -2.84 -5.99 20.10
N SER A 77 -3.72 -5.66 21.04
CA SER A 77 -3.53 -5.92 22.46
C SER A 77 -3.79 -7.39 22.80
N ALA A 78 -3.27 -7.86 23.95
CA ALA A 78 -3.51 -9.22 24.42
C ALA A 78 -5.00 -9.51 24.67
N ASP A 79 -5.80 -8.50 25.02
CA ASP A 79 -7.23 -8.65 25.23
C ASP A 79 -7.98 -8.72 23.89
N SER A 80 -7.63 -7.87 22.92
CA SER A 80 -8.20 -7.93 21.57
C SER A 80 -7.99 -9.29 20.89
N VAL A 81 -6.86 -9.94 21.16
CA VAL A 81 -6.52 -11.26 20.60
C VAL A 81 -7.47 -12.36 21.10
N LYS A 82 -8.01 -12.26 22.32
CA LYS A 82 -8.88 -13.29 22.91
C LYS A 82 -10.25 -13.38 22.23
N ASP A 83 -10.74 -12.25 21.72
CA ASP A 83 -12.06 -12.14 21.10
C ASP A 83 -12.06 -12.55 19.62
N ILE A 84 -10.89 -12.57 18.99
CA ILE A 84 -10.71 -12.96 17.59
C ILE A 84 -10.86 -14.49 17.46
N ARG A 85 -11.80 -14.91 16.61
CA ARG A 85 -12.06 -16.33 16.28
C ARG A 85 -11.63 -16.71 14.89
N HIS A 86 -11.61 -15.75 13.97
CA HIS A 86 -11.21 -15.96 12.58
C HIS A 86 -10.22 -14.89 12.18
N VAL A 87 -9.03 -15.31 11.76
CA VAL A 87 -8.04 -14.44 11.11
C VAL A 87 -8.04 -14.78 9.64
N VAL A 88 -8.43 -13.84 8.79
CA VAL A 88 -8.57 -14.05 7.35
C VAL A 88 -7.61 -13.10 6.64
N VAL A 89 -6.69 -13.65 5.87
CA VAL A 89 -5.75 -12.89 5.03
C VAL A 89 -6.18 -13.06 3.58
N TYR A 90 -6.18 -11.99 2.82
CA TYR A 90 -6.39 -12.05 1.38
C TYR A 90 -5.31 -11.28 0.62
N ASP A 91 -4.92 -11.85 -0.51
CA ASP A 91 -4.15 -11.16 -1.54
C ASP A 91 -5.04 -10.87 -2.75
N GLN A 92 -4.45 -10.63 -3.93
CA GLN A 92 -5.23 -10.25 -5.10
C GLN A 92 -6.06 -11.40 -5.67
N SER A 93 -5.53 -12.62 -5.75
CA SER A 93 -6.17 -13.72 -6.50
C SER A 93 -5.75 -15.15 -6.13
N SER A 94 -4.94 -15.36 -5.08
CA SER A 94 -4.48 -16.71 -4.74
C SER A 94 -5.65 -17.60 -4.33
N SER A 95 -5.75 -18.77 -4.96
CA SER A 95 -6.86 -19.70 -4.76
C SER A 95 -6.53 -20.87 -3.85
N ASP A 96 -5.24 -21.13 -3.63
CA ASP A 96 -4.74 -22.25 -2.83
C ASP A 96 -3.41 -21.91 -2.15
N LEU A 97 -3.06 -22.60 -1.06
CA LEU A 97 -1.78 -22.40 -0.37
C LEU A 97 -0.57 -22.77 -1.22
N SER A 98 -0.71 -23.76 -2.12
CA SER A 98 0.33 -24.17 -3.07
C SER A 98 0.60 -23.13 -4.16
N SER A 99 -0.37 -22.26 -4.44
CA SER A 99 -0.22 -21.17 -5.43
C SER A 99 0.57 -19.98 -4.89
N LEU A 100 0.79 -19.90 -3.58
CA LEU A 100 1.55 -18.83 -2.97
C LEU A 100 3.05 -19.00 -3.21
N CYS A 101 3.71 -17.93 -3.64
CA CYS A 101 5.17 -17.90 -3.65
C CYS A 101 5.70 -18.00 -2.19
N PRO A 102 6.64 -18.93 -1.88
CA PRO A 102 7.16 -19.12 -0.53
C PRO A 102 7.82 -17.86 0.07
N ASP A 103 8.40 -17.01 -0.77
CA ASP A 103 9.01 -15.74 -0.38
C ASP A 103 8.02 -14.55 -0.50
N SER A 104 6.74 -14.77 -0.76
CA SER A 104 5.76 -13.69 -0.80
C SER A 104 5.51 -13.10 0.60
N PHE A 105 5.09 -11.83 0.63
CA PHE A 105 4.67 -11.19 1.87
C PHE A 105 3.46 -11.89 2.50
N THR A 106 2.50 -12.33 1.69
CA THR A 106 1.32 -13.09 2.13
C THR A 106 1.73 -14.37 2.86
N THR A 107 2.65 -15.17 2.32
CA THR A 107 3.18 -16.38 2.97
C THR A 107 3.82 -16.06 4.32
N LEU A 108 4.64 -15.00 4.37
CA LEU A 108 5.26 -14.56 5.61
C LEU A 108 4.22 -14.17 6.66
N VAL A 109 3.25 -13.33 6.30
CA VAL A 109 2.18 -12.87 7.20
C VAL A 109 1.37 -14.05 7.75
N LEU A 110 0.93 -14.96 6.88
CA LEU A 110 0.20 -16.17 7.27
C LEU A 110 1.02 -17.01 8.26
N SER A 111 2.31 -17.22 7.99
CA SER A 111 3.18 -18.01 8.87
C SER A 111 3.33 -17.38 10.26
N LYS A 112 3.48 -16.05 10.35
CA LYS A 112 3.61 -15.34 11.62
C LYS A 112 2.30 -15.32 12.39
N LEU A 113 1.17 -15.13 11.71
CA LEU A 113 -0.16 -15.16 12.34
C LEU A 113 -0.50 -16.55 12.86
N ALA A 114 -0.19 -17.61 12.13
CA ALA A 114 -0.49 -18.97 12.55
C ALA A 114 0.10 -19.24 13.94
N ASN A 115 1.35 -18.82 14.19
CA ASN A 115 2.02 -18.97 15.49
C ASN A 115 1.31 -18.28 16.66
N HIS A 116 0.49 -17.25 16.39
CA HIS A 116 -0.27 -16.52 17.41
C HIS A 116 -1.74 -16.94 17.51
N PHE A 117 -2.30 -17.49 16.43
CA PHE A 117 -3.70 -17.88 16.32
C PHE A 117 -3.82 -19.35 15.89
N PRO A 118 -3.55 -20.31 16.79
CA PRO A 118 -3.64 -21.72 16.45
C PRO A 118 -5.02 -22.07 15.90
N SER A 119 -5.05 -22.78 14.78
CA SER A 119 -6.29 -23.27 14.14
C SER A 119 -7.30 -22.21 13.68
N SER A 120 -6.92 -20.95 13.58
CA SER A 120 -7.85 -19.85 13.28
C SER A 120 -7.44 -18.97 12.09
N VAL A 121 -6.34 -19.30 11.41
CA VAL A 121 -5.78 -18.50 10.29
C VAL A 121 -6.18 -19.08 8.94
N HIS A 122 -6.74 -18.23 8.08
CA HIS A 122 -7.30 -18.60 6.79
C HIS A 122 -6.76 -17.71 5.68
N LEU A 123 -6.50 -18.29 4.51
CA LEU A 123 -6.34 -17.56 3.25
C LEU A 123 -7.68 -17.53 2.53
N LEU A 124 -8.11 -16.35 2.05
CA LEU A 124 -9.32 -16.21 1.25
C LEU A 124 -9.11 -16.75 -0.17
N LYS A 125 -9.87 -17.78 -0.56
CA LYS A 125 -9.77 -18.42 -1.87
C LYS A 125 -10.18 -17.46 -2.99
N GLY A 126 -9.27 -17.23 -3.92
CA GLY A 126 -9.45 -16.34 -5.06
C GLY A 126 -9.23 -14.86 -4.73
N GLY A 127 -8.76 -14.56 -3.51
CA GLY A 127 -8.37 -13.22 -3.06
C GLY A 127 -9.47 -12.15 -3.21
N PHE A 128 -9.02 -10.91 -3.25
CA PHE A 128 -9.88 -9.75 -3.43
C PHE A 128 -10.64 -9.78 -4.76
N ALA A 129 -10.01 -10.22 -5.85
CA ALA A 129 -10.62 -10.21 -7.18
C ALA A 129 -11.91 -11.06 -7.23
N LYS A 130 -11.85 -12.28 -6.66
CA LYS A 130 -13.03 -13.15 -6.59
C LYS A 130 -14.07 -12.61 -5.60
N PHE A 131 -13.64 -12.11 -4.45
CA PHE A 131 -14.57 -11.57 -3.45
C PHE A 131 -15.32 -10.35 -3.98
N LEU A 132 -14.63 -9.40 -4.63
CA LEU A 132 -15.24 -8.22 -5.26
C LEU A 132 -16.29 -8.60 -6.32
N THR A 133 -16.03 -9.65 -7.10
CA THR A 133 -16.97 -10.11 -8.13
C THR A 133 -18.26 -10.66 -7.53
N LEU A 134 -18.17 -11.33 -6.37
CA LEU A 134 -19.30 -12.01 -5.73
C LEU A 134 -20.04 -11.11 -4.72
N TYR A 135 -19.31 -10.21 -4.05
CA TYR A 135 -19.79 -9.37 -2.96
C TYR A 135 -19.30 -7.91 -3.11
N PRO A 136 -19.68 -7.21 -4.20
CA PRO A 136 -19.25 -5.82 -4.45
C PRO A 136 -19.76 -4.86 -3.36
N GLU A 137 -20.93 -5.12 -2.76
CA GLU A 137 -21.50 -4.37 -1.63
C GLU A 137 -20.73 -4.53 -0.32
N GLU A 138 -19.81 -5.49 -0.23
CA GLU A 138 -18.87 -5.62 0.89
C GLU A 138 -17.48 -5.05 0.54
N CYS A 139 -17.30 -4.45 -0.63
CA CYS A 139 -16.06 -3.80 -1.05
C CYS A 139 -16.18 -2.27 -1.15
N VAL A 140 -15.13 -1.58 -0.72
CA VAL A 140 -14.94 -0.14 -0.99
C VAL A 140 -14.01 -0.01 -2.18
N GLN A 141 -14.47 0.64 -3.25
CA GLN A 141 -13.62 1.08 -4.35
C GLN A 141 -13.51 2.61 -4.28
N SER A 142 -12.35 3.15 -4.61
CA SER A 142 -12.19 4.59 -4.74
C SER A 142 -13.04 5.08 -5.92
N SER A 143 -14.10 5.84 -5.64
CA SER A 143 -14.95 6.47 -6.66
C SER A 143 -14.28 7.72 -7.29
N GLU A 144 -12.95 7.81 -7.25
CA GLU A 144 -12.17 8.89 -7.88
C GLU A 144 -11.33 8.34 -9.03
N ALA A 145 -12.04 7.76 -10.00
CA ALA A 145 -11.78 7.82 -11.43
C ALA A 145 -12.80 6.89 -12.09
N LYS A 146 -13.95 7.42 -12.51
CA LYS A 146 -14.48 6.97 -13.79
C LYS A 146 -13.57 7.62 -14.83
N PRO A 147 -12.69 6.89 -15.55
CA PRO A 147 -12.34 7.37 -16.87
C PRO A 147 -13.67 7.42 -17.61
N ALA A 148 -14.05 8.58 -18.14
CA ALA A 148 -15.06 8.61 -19.18
C ALA A 148 -14.66 7.59 -20.26
N PRO A 149 -15.60 6.85 -20.85
CA PRO A 149 -15.27 5.90 -21.92
C PRO A 149 -14.72 6.70 -23.10
N CYS A 150 -13.39 6.77 -23.21
CA CYS A 150 -12.74 7.27 -24.40
C CYS A 150 -12.89 6.17 -25.48
N PRO A 151 -13.37 6.51 -26.69
CA PRO A 151 -13.44 5.54 -27.77
C PRO A 151 -12.03 5.01 -28.03
N SER A 152 -11.91 3.70 -28.21
CA SER A 152 -10.72 2.93 -28.57
C SER A 152 -9.63 3.74 -29.29
N VAL A 153 -8.54 4.05 -28.58
CA VAL A 153 -7.29 4.53 -29.18
C VAL A 153 -6.13 3.68 -28.64
N GLU A 154 -5.28 3.28 -29.57
CA GLU A 154 -4.16 2.34 -29.40
C GLU A 154 -3.15 2.74 -28.28
N PRO A 155 -2.44 1.77 -27.67
CA PRO A 155 -1.69 1.94 -26.42
C PRO A 155 -0.46 2.88 -26.45
N GLY A 156 -0.15 3.50 -27.59
CA GLY A 156 1.08 4.28 -27.79
C GLY A 156 0.98 5.77 -27.46
N GLU A 157 -0.22 6.36 -27.43
CA GLU A 157 -0.39 7.83 -27.30
C GLU A 157 -0.81 8.30 -25.90
N LEU A 158 -1.34 7.43 -25.04
CA LEU A 158 -1.86 7.80 -23.73
C LEU A 158 -0.77 8.26 -22.72
N ILE A 159 0.50 7.99 -22.99
CA ILE A 159 1.62 8.44 -22.14
C ILE A 159 1.95 9.93 -22.39
N ARG A 160 1.45 10.54 -23.47
CA ARG A 160 1.71 11.95 -23.79
C ARG A 160 0.78 12.95 -23.11
N ALA A 161 -0.36 12.52 -22.55
CA ALA A 161 -1.45 13.43 -22.18
C ALA A 161 -1.65 13.66 -20.68
N CYS A 162 -1.01 12.89 -19.80
CA CYS A 162 -1.21 13.05 -18.36
C CYS A 162 -0.12 13.96 -17.78
N GLY A 163 -0.38 15.27 -17.74
CA GLY A 163 0.45 16.21 -16.95
C GLY A 163 0.41 15.85 -15.44
N PRO A 164 1.06 16.62 -14.57
CA PRO A 164 1.27 16.21 -13.19
C PRO A 164 -0.06 16.01 -12.43
N THR A 165 -0.12 15.04 -11.53
CA THR A 165 -1.33 14.70 -10.76
C THR A 165 -1.48 15.65 -9.57
N GLN A 166 -2.64 16.28 -9.39
CA GLN A 166 -2.88 17.11 -8.21
C GLN A 166 -3.20 16.23 -7.00
N ILE A 167 -2.37 16.30 -5.96
CA ILE A 167 -2.54 15.50 -4.73
C ILE A 167 -3.09 16.33 -3.55
N PHE A 168 -2.93 17.66 -3.59
CA PHE A 168 -3.57 18.62 -2.69
C PHE A 168 -3.85 19.94 -3.43
N PRO A 169 -4.68 20.86 -2.89
CA PRO A 169 -4.79 22.22 -3.44
C PRO A 169 -3.41 22.83 -3.65
N HIS A 170 -3.10 23.19 -4.90
CA HIS A 170 -1.82 23.76 -5.31
C HIS A 170 -0.59 22.84 -5.12
N VAL A 171 -0.77 21.54 -4.89
CA VAL A 171 0.34 20.56 -4.81
C VAL A 171 0.15 19.48 -5.85
N TYR A 172 1.16 19.33 -6.70
CA TYR A 172 1.18 18.41 -7.82
C TYR A 172 2.32 17.39 -7.65
N LEU A 173 2.06 16.15 -8.04
CA LEU A 173 3.05 15.08 -8.17
C LEU A 173 3.27 14.84 -9.67
N GLY A 174 4.49 15.05 -10.16
CA GLY A 174 4.83 15.02 -11.57
C GLY A 174 6.12 14.27 -11.88
N SER A 175 6.36 14.07 -13.16
CA SER A 175 7.61 13.54 -13.70
C SER A 175 8.63 14.65 -13.96
N GLU A 176 9.87 14.27 -14.30
CA GLU A 176 10.91 15.20 -14.76
C GLU A 176 10.42 16.07 -15.92
N LYS A 177 9.67 15.49 -16.86
CA LYS A 177 9.10 16.21 -18.00
C LYS A 177 8.15 17.32 -17.56
N ASP A 178 7.37 17.07 -16.52
CA ASP A 178 6.43 18.06 -15.97
C ASP A 178 7.16 19.21 -15.28
N ALA A 179 8.24 18.90 -14.56
CA ALA A 179 9.07 19.89 -13.88
C ALA A 179 9.89 20.76 -14.85
N LEU A 180 10.26 20.22 -16.01
CA LEU A 180 10.99 20.93 -17.06
C LEU A 180 10.07 21.63 -18.08
N SER A 181 8.76 21.42 -18.01
CA SER A 181 7.78 22.03 -18.92
C SER A 181 7.33 23.41 -18.44
N LEU A 182 7.72 24.46 -19.17
CA LEU A 182 7.30 25.83 -18.88
C LEU A 182 5.77 25.99 -18.95
N ASP A 183 5.12 25.30 -19.88
CA ASP A 183 3.67 25.35 -20.07
C ASP A 183 2.94 24.73 -18.88
N THR A 184 3.42 23.59 -18.38
CA THR A 184 2.89 22.92 -17.19
C THR A 184 2.99 23.82 -15.96
N ILE A 185 4.15 24.43 -15.76
CA ILE A 185 4.44 25.31 -14.62
C ILE A 185 3.54 26.56 -14.65
N LYS A 186 3.40 27.20 -15.82
CA LYS A 186 2.52 28.38 -15.98
C LYS A 186 1.04 28.04 -15.83
N ALA A 187 0.57 27.01 -16.51
CA ALA A 187 -0.85 26.63 -16.51
C ALA A 187 -1.36 26.31 -15.10
N ARG A 188 -0.52 25.68 -14.27
CA ARG A 188 -0.86 25.27 -12.90
C ARG A 188 -0.39 26.24 -11.83
N LYS A 189 0.19 27.38 -12.25
CA LYS A 189 0.74 28.42 -11.36
C LYS A 189 1.74 27.86 -10.34
N ILE A 190 2.53 26.87 -10.75
CA ILE A 190 3.52 26.23 -9.89
C ILE A 190 4.64 27.24 -9.63
N SER A 191 4.88 27.50 -8.34
CA SER A 191 5.87 28.49 -7.90
C SER A 191 7.20 27.87 -7.51
N HIS A 192 7.16 26.63 -7.00
CA HIS A 192 8.31 25.91 -6.45
C HIS A 192 8.34 24.47 -6.96
N VAL A 193 9.55 23.93 -7.10
CA VAL A 193 9.79 22.53 -7.49
C VAL A 193 10.62 21.83 -6.41
N LEU A 194 10.05 20.77 -5.84
CA LEU A 194 10.73 19.85 -4.95
C LEU A 194 11.11 18.59 -5.75
N ASN A 195 12.40 18.46 -6.05
CA ASN A 195 12.95 17.31 -6.75
C ASN A 195 13.43 16.27 -5.73
N VAL A 196 12.97 15.02 -5.86
CA VAL A 196 13.32 13.90 -4.99
C VAL A 196 14.01 12.82 -5.83
N SER A 197 15.08 13.21 -6.52
CA SER A 197 15.89 12.32 -7.36
C SER A 197 17.37 12.73 -7.36
N MET A 198 18.23 11.78 -7.70
CA MET A 198 19.66 12.02 -7.86
C MET A 198 20.00 12.86 -9.11
N THR A 199 19.22 12.72 -10.19
CA THR A 199 19.69 13.09 -11.54
C THR A 199 18.83 14.13 -12.27
N CYS A 200 17.54 14.29 -11.95
CA CYS A 200 16.68 15.20 -12.73
C CYS A 200 17.19 16.64 -12.61
N PRO A 201 17.53 17.35 -13.69
CA PRO A 201 18.09 18.71 -13.63
C PRO A 201 17.07 19.75 -13.14
N LYS A 202 17.56 20.93 -12.73
CA LYS A 202 16.71 22.11 -12.48
C LYS A 202 16.43 22.79 -13.82
N ALA A 203 15.19 23.16 -14.08
CA ALA A 203 14.86 24.00 -15.24
C ALA A 203 15.48 25.40 -15.12
N ASP A 204 15.92 25.97 -16.24
CA ASP A 204 16.55 27.31 -16.28
C ASP A 204 15.58 28.42 -15.86
N PHE A 205 14.30 28.27 -16.16
CA PHE A 205 13.26 29.24 -15.82
C PHE A 205 12.82 29.21 -14.34
N ILE A 206 13.27 28.22 -13.55
CA ILE A 206 13.02 28.16 -12.11
C ILE A 206 14.18 28.82 -11.37
N GLN A 207 13.88 29.80 -10.52
CA GLN A 207 14.88 30.47 -9.68
C GLN A 207 15.48 29.49 -8.66
N GLU A 208 16.75 29.67 -8.30
CA GLU A 208 17.44 28.81 -7.34
C GLU A 208 16.72 28.77 -5.98
N ALA A 209 16.16 29.90 -5.54
CA ALA A 209 15.38 29.99 -4.31
C ALA A 209 14.09 29.14 -4.32
N ASN A 210 13.58 28.82 -5.51
CA ASN A 210 12.31 28.11 -5.71
C ASN A 210 12.53 26.64 -6.11
N PHE A 211 13.77 26.15 -6.07
CA PHE A 211 14.11 24.77 -6.37
C PHE A 211 14.80 24.14 -5.16
N MET A 212 14.35 22.95 -4.77
CA MET A 212 15.06 22.14 -3.78
C MET A 212 15.20 20.72 -4.28
N ARG A 213 16.43 20.19 -4.19
CA ARG A 213 16.71 18.76 -4.40
C ARG A 213 16.90 18.04 -3.07
N ILE A 214 16.19 16.93 -2.93
CA ILE A 214 16.48 15.85 -1.99
C ILE A 214 17.12 14.74 -2.83
N ALA A 215 18.46 14.67 -2.79
CA ALA A 215 19.22 13.69 -3.55
C ALA A 215 19.10 12.33 -2.87
N VAL A 216 18.12 11.56 -3.30
CA VAL A 216 17.86 10.18 -2.86
C VAL A 216 17.62 9.32 -4.09
N ASN A 217 17.96 8.06 -4.00
CA ASN A 217 17.55 7.06 -4.98
C ASN A 217 16.10 6.67 -4.70
N ASP A 218 15.39 6.19 -5.71
CA ASP A 218 14.09 5.53 -5.57
C ASP A 218 14.27 4.13 -4.95
N THR A 219 14.89 4.10 -3.77
CA THR A 219 15.15 2.91 -2.98
C THR A 219 14.66 3.15 -1.57
N CYS A 220 13.96 2.17 -1.02
CA CYS A 220 13.46 2.19 0.36
C CYS A 220 14.53 2.27 1.47
N THR A 221 15.81 2.31 1.10
CA THR A 221 16.96 2.34 2.01
C THR A 221 17.49 3.75 2.30
N ASP A 222 17.13 4.73 1.48
CA ASP A 222 17.60 6.10 1.68
C ASP A 222 16.85 6.80 2.81
N LYS A 223 17.58 7.53 3.65
CA LYS A 223 17.07 8.14 4.89
C LYS A 223 16.29 9.42 4.58
N LEU A 224 15.12 9.30 3.97
CA LEU A 224 14.21 10.43 3.70
C LEU A 224 13.90 11.28 4.95
N LEU A 225 13.84 10.65 6.12
CA LEU A 225 13.55 11.30 7.40
C LEU A 225 14.50 12.46 7.74
N CYS A 226 15.79 12.38 7.39
CA CYS A 226 16.71 13.47 7.71
C CYS A 226 16.50 14.71 6.83
N HIS A 227 15.75 14.58 5.73
CA HIS A 227 15.44 15.68 4.82
C HIS A 227 14.10 16.35 5.13
N PHE A 228 13.25 15.75 5.97
CA PHE A 228 11.90 16.24 6.24
C PHE A 228 11.88 17.65 6.81
N ILE A 229 12.75 17.96 7.78
CA ILE A 229 12.81 19.31 8.36
C ILE A 229 13.15 20.35 7.28
N LYS A 230 14.12 20.04 6.42
CA LYS A 230 14.51 20.93 5.33
C LYS A 230 13.39 21.07 4.29
N ALA A 231 12.72 19.95 3.97
CA ALA A 231 11.58 19.93 3.06
C ALA A 231 10.42 20.75 3.58
N PHE A 232 9.97 20.54 4.82
CA PHE A 232 8.88 21.30 5.41
C PHE A 232 9.20 22.79 5.50
N LYS A 233 10.45 23.17 5.78
CA LYS A 233 10.86 24.59 5.75
C LYS A 233 10.75 25.20 4.36
N PHE A 234 11.14 24.45 3.32
CA PHE A 234 10.98 24.85 1.92
C PHE A 234 9.51 24.90 1.49
N LEU A 235 8.70 23.94 1.92
CA LEU A 235 7.27 23.93 1.65
C LEU A 235 6.53 25.11 2.33
N GLY A 236 7.00 25.55 3.50
CA GLY A 236 6.44 26.70 4.20
C GLY A 236 6.59 28.05 3.48
N THR A 237 7.45 28.13 2.44
CA THR A 237 7.60 29.34 1.61
C THR A 237 6.77 29.28 0.32
N CYS A 238 6.05 28.19 0.07
CA CYS A 238 5.38 27.92 -1.20
C CYS A 238 3.92 28.39 -1.24
N THR A 239 3.47 28.91 -2.38
CA THR A 239 2.04 29.10 -2.70
C THR A 239 1.49 27.96 -3.58
N ALA A 240 2.37 27.29 -4.34
CA ALA A 240 2.08 26.09 -5.14
C ALA A 240 3.35 25.28 -5.45
N LEU A 241 3.27 23.94 -5.42
CA LEU A 241 4.38 22.99 -5.45
C LEU A 241 4.20 21.91 -6.53
N THR A 242 5.28 21.53 -7.21
CA THR A 242 5.40 20.21 -7.84
C THR A 242 6.47 19.37 -7.14
N VAL A 243 6.10 18.14 -6.75
CA VAL A 243 7.03 17.10 -6.33
C VAL A 243 7.37 16.25 -7.55
N CYS A 244 8.65 16.18 -7.89
CA CYS A 244 9.15 15.33 -8.97
C CYS A 244 9.93 14.17 -8.38
N THR A 245 9.62 12.94 -8.79
CA THR A 245 10.35 11.71 -8.47
C THR A 245 11.05 11.17 -9.71
#